data_AF-A0A2S8BC19-F1
#
_entry.id   AF-A0A2S8BC19-F1
#
_cell.length_a   1.000
_cell.length_b   1.000
_cell.length_c   1.000
_cell.angle_alpha   90.00
_cell.angle_beta   90.00
_cell.angle_gamma   90.00
#
_symmetry.space_group_name_H-M   'P 1'
#
loop_
_entity.id
_entity.type
_entity.pdbx_description
1 polymer ?
#
loop_
_entity_poly.entity_id
_entity_poly.type
_entity_poly.pdbx_seq_one_letter_code
_entity_poly.pdbx_strand_id
1 'polypeptide(L)'
;MLVPDGAHDYPDAARTDAEHTMFTVAVGAAVQALLVALAVRGVGSCWIGSTIFAAELVRAELELPDDWEPLGAIAIGYPAEPVTEPRDPVPVDDLLVRR
;
A
#
# COMPACT_ATOMS: atom_id res chain seq x y z
N MET A 1 6.39 -1.86 -1.50
CA MET A 1 7.43 -0.89 -1.11
C MET A 1 7.39 0.23 -2.11
N LEU A 2 7.77 1.44 -1.72
CA LEU A 2 8.14 2.49 -2.66
C LEU A 2 9.58 2.22 -3.08
N VAL A 3 9.80 2.16 -4.39
CA VAL A 3 11.11 2.04 -5.00
C VAL A 3 11.22 3.23 -5.95
N PRO A 4 12.26 4.07 -5.83
CA PRO A 4 12.37 5.32 -6.57
C PRO A 4 12.82 5.13 -8.02
N ASP A 5 13.03 3.89 -8.47
CA ASP A 5 13.34 3.58 -9.86
C ASP A 5 12.32 4.22 -10.81
N GLY A 6 12.79 5.15 -11.64
CA GLY A 6 11.97 5.90 -12.60
C GLY A 6 11.38 7.21 -12.07
N ALA A 7 11.67 7.60 -10.84
CA ALA A 7 11.36 8.94 -10.33
C ALA A 7 12.16 10.01 -11.10
N HIS A 8 11.54 11.18 -11.29
CA HIS A 8 12.19 12.30 -11.95
C HIS A 8 12.99 13.17 -10.98
N ASP A 9 14.16 13.63 -11.44
CA ASP A 9 14.90 14.68 -10.76
C ASP A 9 14.27 16.05 -11.08
N TYR A 10 13.89 16.77 -10.03
CA TYR A 10 13.41 18.14 -10.12
C TYR A 10 14.41 19.11 -9.49
N PRO A 11 14.55 20.33 -10.04
CA PRO A 11 15.44 21.35 -9.46
C PRO A 11 14.87 22.00 -8.19
N ASP A 12 13.59 21.80 -7.89
CA ASP A 12 12.91 22.36 -6.73
C ASP A 12 12.32 21.27 -5.83
N ALA A 13 12.44 21.47 -4.52
CA ALA A 13 11.99 20.52 -3.51
C ALA A 13 10.48 20.24 -3.57
N ALA A 14 9.67 21.24 -3.95
CA ALA A 14 8.22 21.08 -3.99
C ALA A 14 7.77 19.99 -4.97
N ARG A 15 8.38 19.91 -6.16
CA ARG A 15 8.10 18.84 -7.12
C ARG A 15 8.73 17.52 -6.72
N THR A 16 9.92 17.51 -6.14
CA THR A 16 10.52 16.29 -5.59
C THR A 16 9.64 15.63 -4.52
N ASP A 17 9.10 16.42 -3.59
CA ASP A 17 8.19 15.92 -2.54
C ASP A 17 6.85 15.43 -3.12
N ALA A 18 6.36 16.11 -4.17
CA ALA A 18 5.15 15.70 -4.88
C ALA A 18 5.35 14.36 -5.62
N GLU A 19 6.53 14.13 -6.22
CA GLU A 19 6.88 12.87 -6.88
C GLU A 19 6.90 11.71 -5.88
N HIS A 20 7.55 11.90 -4.72
CA HIS A 20 7.55 10.91 -3.63
C HIS A 20 6.12 10.58 -3.16
N THR A 21 5.29 11.62 -2.96
CA THR A 21 3.88 11.46 -2.59
C THR A 21 3.11 10.69 -3.66
N MET A 22 3.33 11.00 -4.94
CA MET A 22 2.70 10.30 -6.07
C MET A 22 3.04 8.81 -6.05
N PHE A 23 4.31 8.45 -5.86
CA PHE A 23 4.75 7.05 -5.76
C PHE A 23 4.14 6.35 -4.54
N THR A 24 4.04 7.04 -3.40
CA THR A 24 3.37 6.52 -2.20
C THR A 24 1.90 6.19 -2.46
N VAL A 25 1.17 7.10 -3.11
CA VAL A 25 -0.24 6.88 -3.49
C VAL A 25 -0.38 5.74 -4.50
N ALA A 26 0.54 5.64 -5.47
CA ALA A 26 0.55 4.56 -6.45
C ALA A 26 0.74 3.18 -5.79
N VAL A 27 1.63 3.06 -4.81
CA VAL A 27 1.80 1.81 -4.04
C VAL A 27 0.55 1.49 -3.24
N GLY A 28 -0.12 2.48 -2.64
CA GLY A 28 -1.40 2.28 -1.96
C GLY A 28 -2.47 1.70 -2.89
N ALA A 29 -2.56 2.20 -4.13
CA ALA A 29 -3.45 1.65 -5.16
C ALA A 29 -3.08 0.21 -5.54
N ALA A 30 -1.79 -0.09 -5.70
CA ALA A 30 -1.29 -1.43 -5.99
C ALA A 30 -1.56 -2.42 -4.85
N VAL A 31 -1.43 -1.98 -3.59
CA VAL A 31 -1.80 -2.77 -2.41
C VAL A 31 -3.26 -3.18 -2.51
N GLN A 32 -4.18 -2.22 -2.71
CA GLN A 32 -5.61 -2.53 -2.83
C GLN A 32 -5.90 -3.49 -3.99
N ALA A 33 -5.26 -3.29 -5.15
CA ALA A 33 -5.40 -4.18 -6.29
C ALA A 33 -4.95 -5.62 -5.98
N LEU A 34 -3.85 -5.79 -5.23
CA LEU A 34 -3.38 -7.09 -4.78
C LEU A 34 -4.36 -7.75 -3.81
N LEU A 35 -4.88 -7.03 -2.82
CA LEU A 35 -5.85 -7.57 -1.86
C LEU A 35 -7.12 -8.07 -2.57
N VAL A 36 -7.62 -7.30 -3.54
CA VAL A 36 -8.78 -7.68 -4.36
C VAL A 36 -8.43 -8.87 -5.27
N ALA A 37 -7.25 -8.91 -5.88
CA ALA A 37 -6.81 -10.01 -6.73
C ALA A 37 -6.69 -11.34 -5.95
N LEU A 38 -6.28 -11.29 -4.69
CA LEU A 38 -6.28 -12.45 -3.79
C LEU A 38 -7.71 -12.88 -3.45
N ALA A 39 -8.57 -11.93 -3.11
CA ALA A 39 -9.97 -12.20 -2.74
C ALA A 39 -10.75 -12.92 -3.86
N VAL A 40 -10.62 -12.48 -5.12
CA VAL A 40 -11.30 -13.14 -6.26
C VAL A 40 -10.77 -14.55 -6.55
N ARG A 41 -9.65 -14.95 -5.93
CA ARG A 41 -9.07 -16.30 -5.99
C ARG A 41 -9.36 -17.12 -4.73
N GLY A 42 -10.23 -16.62 -3.85
CA GLY A 42 -10.56 -17.29 -2.58
C GLY A 42 -9.45 -17.23 -1.54
N VAL A 43 -8.48 -16.33 -1.70
CA VAL A 43 -7.36 -16.15 -0.77
C VAL A 43 -7.61 -14.91 0.08
N GLY A 44 -7.59 -15.08 1.41
CA GLY A 44 -7.70 -13.99 2.37
C GLY A 44 -6.39 -13.19 2.45
N SER A 45 -6.52 -11.90 2.76
CA SER A 45 -5.36 -11.04 2.99
C SER A 45 -5.64 -9.93 3.99
N CYS A 46 -4.60 -9.43 4.65
CA CYS A 46 -4.67 -8.33 5.60
C CYS A 46 -3.45 -7.43 5.41
N TRP A 47 -3.67 -6.16 5.04
CA TRP A 47 -2.62 -5.14 5.03
C TRP A 47 -2.47 -4.53 6.42
N ILE A 48 -1.24 -4.45 6.90
CA ILE A 48 -0.87 -3.85 8.19
C ILE A 48 0.26 -2.85 7.97
N GLY A 49 0.11 -1.63 8.49
CA GLY A 49 1.12 -0.57 8.37
C GLY A 49 2.37 -0.74 9.24
N SER A 50 2.62 -1.92 9.81
CA SER A 50 3.65 -2.12 10.85
C SER A 50 5.06 -1.73 10.41
N THR A 51 5.46 -2.11 9.20
CA THR A 51 6.81 -1.88 8.67
C THR A 51 7.10 -0.41 8.38
N ILE A 52 6.07 0.44 8.24
CA ILE A 52 6.24 1.90 8.10
C ILE A 52 6.94 2.48 9.34
N PHE A 53 6.70 1.91 10.52
CA PHE A 53 7.30 2.35 11.78
C PHE A 53 8.70 1.79 12.05
N ALA A 54 9.18 0.88 11.19
CA ALA A 54 10.45 0.17 11.39
C ALA A 54 11.23 0.06 10.07
N ALA A 55 11.21 1.10 9.25
CA ALA A 55 11.75 1.06 7.88
C ALA A 55 13.23 0.69 7.83
N GLU A 56 14.06 1.28 8.71
CA GLU A 56 15.49 0.97 8.80
C GLU A 56 15.75 -0.49 9.18
N LEU A 57 15.00 -1.02 10.15
CA LEU A 57 15.09 -2.43 10.56
C LEU A 57 14.74 -3.35 9.39
N VAL A 58 13.65 -3.05 8.68
CA VAL A 58 13.21 -3.86 7.53
C VAL A 58 14.26 -3.86 6.42
N ARG A 59 14.87 -2.71 6.11
CA ARG A 59 15.96 -2.66 5.12
C ARG A 59 17.18 -3.45 5.56
N ALA A 60 17.60 -3.29 6.81
CA ALA A 60 18.77 -3.99 7.34
C ALA A 60 18.59 -5.51 7.36
N GLU A 61 17.46 -5.99 7.88
CA GLU A 61 17.17 -7.43 8.00
C GLU A 61 16.93 -8.13 6.66
N LEU A 62 16.47 -7.38 5.65
CA LEU A 62 16.22 -7.90 4.30
C LEU A 62 17.33 -7.55 3.29
N GLU A 63 18.42 -6.93 3.76
CA GLU A 63 19.57 -6.50 2.94
C GLU A 63 19.15 -5.64 1.72
N LEU A 64 18.22 -4.70 1.93
CA LEU A 64 17.67 -3.85 0.87
C LEU A 64 18.45 -2.54 0.70
N PRO A 65 18.43 -1.93 -0.50
CA PRO A 65 18.94 -0.57 -0.72
C PRO A 65 18.29 0.47 0.21
N ASP A 66 19.05 1.50 0.57
CA ASP A 66 18.63 2.55 1.53
C ASP A 66 17.44 3.39 1.03
N ASP A 67 17.29 3.49 -0.27
CA ASP A 67 16.24 4.25 -0.95
C ASP A 67 14.94 3.46 -1.15
N TRP A 68 14.89 2.20 -0.72
CA TRP A 68 13.67 1.41 -0.68
C TRP A 68 12.87 1.69 0.61
N GLU A 69 11.60 2.02 0.46
CA GLU A 69 10.75 2.34 1.61
C GLU A 69 9.63 1.30 1.78
N PRO A 70 9.56 0.61 2.93
CA PRO A 70 8.46 -0.29 3.22
C PRO A 70 7.17 0.49 3.52
N LEU A 71 6.10 0.14 2.82
CA LEU A 71 4.77 0.77 2.92
C LEU A 71 3.73 -0.19 3.53
N GLY A 72 4.11 -0.89 4.59
CA GLY A 72 3.32 -1.92 5.25
C GLY A 72 3.73 -3.34 4.86
N ALA A 73 2.98 -4.31 5.40
CA ALA A 73 3.12 -5.73 5.13
C ALA A 73 1.74 -6.34 4.87
N ILE A 74 1.69 -7.44 4.11
CA ILE A 74 0.44 -8.13 3.78
C ILE A 74 0.53 -9.57 4.27
N ALA A 75 -0.29 -9.93 5.25
CA ALA A 75 -0.51 -11.33 5.60
C ALA A 75 -1.44 -11.95 4.54
N ILE A 76 -1.13 -13.17 4.09
CA ILE A 76 -1.87 -13.88 3.03
C ILE A 76 -2.12 -15.32 3.49
N GLY A 77 -3.34 -15.81 3.30
CA GLY A 77 -3.67 -17.19 3.65
C GLY A 77 -5.12 -17.56 3.31
N TYR A 78 -5.44 -18.85 3.38
CA TYR A 78 -6.81 -19.29 3.26
C TYR A 78 -7.58 -18.96 4.55
N PRO A 79 -8.79 -18.38 4.44
CA PRO A 79 -9.55 -18.00 5.63
C PRO A 79 -9.99 -19.25 6.41
N ALA A 80 -9.82 -19.22 7.74
CA ALA A 80 -10.19 -20.33 8.62
C ALA A 80 -11.70 -20.56 8.67
N GLU A 81 -12.47 -19.47 8.53
CA GLU A 81 -13.93 -19.49 8.38
C GLU A 81 -14.30 -19.01 6.97
N PRO A 82 -15.26 -19.65 6.28
CA PRO A 82 -15.66 -19.23 4.94
C PRO A 82 -16.22 -17.80 4.94
N VAL A 83 -15.71 -16.95 4.06
CA VAL A 83 -16.36 -15.67 3.74
C VAL A 83 -17.42 -15.97 2.69
N THR A 84 -18.69 -15.95 3.10
CA THR A 84 -19.80 -16.39 2.26
C THR A 84 -20.36 -15.31 1.34
N GLU A 85 -20.22 -14.04 1.73
CA GLU A 85 -20.80 -12.92 0.97
C GLU A 85 -19.85 -11.70 0.93
N PRO A 86 -19.91 -10.88 -0.14
CA PRO A 86 -19.26 -9.57 -0.15
C PRO A 86 -19.75 -8.68 0.99
N ARG A 87 -18.93 -7.71 1.38
CA ARG A 87 -19.36 -6.66 2.32
C ARG A 87 -20.47 -5.82 1.68
N ASP A 88 -21.50 -5.49 2.46
CA ASP A 88 -22.48 -4.47 2.10
C ASP A 88 -21.89 -3.08 2.38
N PRO A 89 -21.58 -2.26 1.35
CA PRO A 89 -20.95 -0.97 1.55
C PRO A 89 -21.96 0.05 2.11
N VAL A 90 -21.52 0.84 3.10
CA VAL A 90 -22.33 1.94 3.65
C VAL A 90 -22.51 3.07 2.63
N PRO A 91 -23.57 3.90 2.77
CA PRO A 91 -23.69 5.15 2.02
C PRO A 91 -22.45 6.03 2.18
N VAL A 92 -22.13 6.81 1.14
CA VAL A 92 -20.94 7.67 1.15
C VAL A 92 -21.07 8.88 2.07
N ASP A 93 -22.30 9.28 2.42
CA ASP A 93 -22.61 10.38 3.35
C ASP A 93 -21.65 11.58 3.21
N ASP A 94 -21.00 11.98 4.31
CA ASP A 94 -20.08 13.12 4.37
C ASP A 94 -18.70 12.85 3.72
N LEU A 95 -18.45 11.64 3.19
CA LEU A 95 -17.22 11.31 2.44
C LEU A 95 -17.24 11.88 1.01
N LEU A 96 -18.40 12.27 0.47
CA LEU A 96 -18.53 12.91 -0.84
C LEU A 96 -18.89 14.39 -0.70
N VAL A 97 -17.89 15.27 -0.90
CA VAL A 97 -18.12 16.72 -0.95
C VAL A 97 -18.38 17.17 -2.39
N ARG A 98 -19.53 17.80 -2.65
CA ARG A 98 -19.84 18.46 -3.93
C ARG A 98 -19.76 19.97 -3.74
N ARG A 99 -18.89 20.63 -4.51
CA ARG A 99 -18.70 22.09 -4.51
C ARG A 99 -18.94 22.65 -5.91
#